data_AF-A0A0Q9LQT7-F1
#
_entry.id   AF-A0A0Q9LQT7-F1
#
_cell.length_a   1.000
_cell.length_b   1.000
_cell.length_c   1.000
_cell.angle_alpha   90.00
_cell.angle_beta   90.00
_cell.angle_gamma   90.00
#
_symmetry.space_group_name_H-M   'P 1'
#
loop_
_entity.id
_entity.type
_entity.pdbx_description
1 polymer ?
#
loop_
_entity_poly.entity_id
_entity_poly.type
_entity_poly.pdbx_seq_one_letter_code
_entity_poly.pdbx_strand_id
1 'polypeptide(L)'
;MPTRTRRTRRALRVAVSSALALLTMGGFAASGAWVTTAQATTPAPTHTTGPTPTSRPSSNGPIKVAVVLGASGTIGSDALAPYEVFASSPKFAVYTVAATHTAQPTQGGPYIVPTYTFADTTSGRTPRPDVVVVPAVATADGPAEAPLRAWVTDQAGAGARILSVCNGAEILAAAGLLEGRTATAHWSRLHTYAKKYPAVNWVAGKRFVQDGPITSTAGVTSGIPGALGVMADLAGADEATRVGRLVGYPNWSLTQSPDIPTQSFARTDAPVGLNALLPWGRPTLGIVLTDGIGEIDLASSFEVYDVSYAARPIPLSATGTVTTKHGMVLHTSTLSDDPTPTRLAVPGPAGTTLDPTLKGWATRHHVPVDAIHAGGNSPGFDGALQYLASHSGRATAVSAAKMIDYPSAHLRLVDTGGEVRLPLLVALGLALATGAAALPTLLRKTRRSATLRT
;
A
#
# COMPACT_ATOMS: atom_id res chain seq x y z
N MET A 1 -19.30 -22.20 57.64
CA MET A 1 -18.14 -21.82 56.79
C MET A 1 -17.98 -22.47 55.39
N PRO A 2 -18.69 -23.55 54.95
CA PRO A 2 -18.38 -24.23 53.67
C PRO A 2 -18.95 -23.56 52.40
N THR A 3 -19.82 -22.56 52.52
CA THR A 3 -20.46 -21.88 51.38
C THR A 3 -19.58 -20.80 50.75
N ARG A 4 -18.80 -20.08 51.57
CA ARG A 4 -17.89 -19.00 51.13
C ARG A 4 -16.74 -19.56 50.29
N THR A 5 -16.18 -20.71 50.69
CA THR A 5 -15.11 -21.42 49.95
C THR A 5 -15.60 -22.04 48.63
N ARG A 6 -16.86 -22.45 48.51
CA ARG A 6 -17.45 -22.91 47.25
C ARG A 6 -17.67 -21.75 46.26
N ARG A 7 -18.13 -20.59 46.73
CA ARG A 7 -18.30 -19.38 45.91
C ARG A 7 -16.96 -18.86 45.40
N THR A 8 -15.94 -18.74 46.24
CA THR A 8 -14.60 -18.31 45.82
C THR A 8 -13.97 -19.26 44.80
N ARG A 9 -14.06 -20.57 45.01
CA ARG A 9 -13.60 -21.58 44.03
C ARG A 9 -14.37 -21.55 42.71
N ARG A 10 -15.64 -21.13 42.70
CA ARG A 10 -16.42 -20.96 41.46
C ARG A 10 -16.00 -19.68 40.73
N ALA A 11 -15.84 -18.58 41.45
CA ALA A 11 -15.36 -17.31 40.90
C ALA A 11 -13.97 -17.46 40.28
N LEU A 12 -13.02 -18.09 40.99
CA LEU A 12 -11.67 -18.37 40.48
C LEU A 12 -11.72 -19.22 39.20
N ARG A 13 -12.63 -20.18 39.09
CA ARG A 13 -12.79 -21.00 37.89
C ARG A 13 -13.30 -20.21 36.69
N VAL A 14 -14.32 -19.37 36.90
CA VAL A 14 -14.83 -18.49 35.85
C VAL A 14 -13.73 -17.53 35.41
N ALA A 15 -12.98 -16.96 36.35
CA ALA A 15 -11.86 -16.09 36.06
C ALA A 15 -10.77 -16.80 35.24
N VAL A 16 -10.32 -17.99 35.65
CA VAL A 16 -9.31 -18.77 34.92
C VAL A 16 -9.81 -19.17 33.52
N SER A 17 -11.08 -19.59 33.39
CA SER A 17 -11.64 -19.99 32.09
C SER A 17 -11.79 -18.79 31.14
N SER A 18 -12.20 -17.64 31.67
CA SER A 18 -12.31 -16.39 30.90
C SER A 18 -10.93 -15.88 30.50
N ALA A 19 -9.94 -15.96 31.40
CA ALA A 19 -8.56 -15.61 31.10
C ALA A 19 -7.98 -16.49 30.00
N LEU A 20 -8.20 -17.81 30.05
CA LEU A 20 -7.78 -18.73 29.00
C LEU A 20 -8.44 -18.40 27.66
N ALA A 21 -9.75 -18.15 27.63
CA ALA A 21 -10.45 -17.76 26.39
C ALA A 21 -9.86 -16.48 25.77
N LEU A 22 -9.65 -15.44 26.60
CA LEU A 22 -9.09 -14.16 26.16
C LEU A 22 -7.65 -14.30 25.67
N LEU A 23 -6.82 -15.09 26.37
CA LEU A 23 -5.44 -15.38 25.96
C LEU A 23 -5.40 -16.15 24.65
N THR A 24 -6.27 -17.14 24.45
CA THR A 24 -6.35 -17.89 23.19
C THR A 24 -6.79 -16.98 22.03
N MET A 25 -7.81 -16.15 22.23
CA MET A 25 -8.29 -15.23 21.20
C MET A 25 -7.25 -14.15 20.87
N GLY A 26 -6.60 -13.58 21.89
CA GLY A 26 -5.52 -12.61 21.73
C GLY A 26 -4.29 -13.22 21.04
N GLY A 27 -3.90 -14.44 21.42
CA GLY A 27 -2.81 -15.18 20.77
C GLY A 27 -3.11 -15.48 19.30
N PHE A 28 -4.33 -15.93 18.99
CA PHE A 28 -4.76 -16.18 17.61
C PHE A 28 -4.69 -14.90 16.76
N ALA A 29 -5.24 -13.78 17.25
CA ALA A 29 -5.17 -12.50 16.56
C ALA A 29 -3.73 -11.99 16.39
N ALA A 30 -2.88 -12.12 17.41
CA ALA A 30 -1.48 -11.70 17.36
C ALA A 30 -0.66 -12.53 16.37
N SER A 31 -0.84 -13.86 16.33
CA SER A 31 -0.23 -14.72 15.33
C SER A 31 -0.66 -14.35 13.92
N GLY A 32 -1.94 -14.03 13.74
CA GLY A 32 -2.45 -13.58 12.45
C GLY A 32 -1.84 -12.25 12.01
N ALA A 33 -1.75 -11.27 12.90
CA ALA A 33 -1.07 -10.01 12.62
C ALA A 33 0.41 -10.23 12.23
N TRP A 34 1.12 -11.11 12.94
CA TRP A 34 2.50 -11.46 12.63
C TRP A 34 2.65 -12.07 11.23
N VAL A 35 1.79 -13.04 10.87
CA VAL A 35 1.80 -13.63 9.53
C VAL A 35 1.48 -12.59 8.46
N THR A 36 0.54 -11.68 8.70
CA THR A 36 0.24 -10.57 7.76
C THR A 36 1.44 -9.70 7.51
N THR A 37 2.12 -9.25 8.56
CA THR A 37 3.31 -8.41 8.42
C THR A 37 4.42 -9.16 7.68
N ALA A 38 4.60 -10.45 7.96
CA ALA A 38 5.58 -11.28 7.26
C ALA A 38 5.24 -11.50 5.77
N GLN A 39 3.98 -11.33 5.38
CA GLN A 39 3.50 -11.47 3.99
C GLN A 39 3.34 -10.12 3.27
N ALA A 40 3.45 -8.99 3.97
CA ALA A 40 3.28 -7.65 3.41
C ALA A 40 4.44 -7.25 2.48
N THR A 41 5.59 -7.92 2.59
CA THR A 41 6.71 -7.77 1.67
C THR A 41 6.78 -8.95 0.72
N THR A 42 6.82 -8.67 -0.58
CA THR A 42 7.16 -9.68 -1.58
C THR A 42 8.66 -9.97 -1.47
N PRO A 43 9.10 -11.24 -1.43
CA PRO A 43 10.52 -11.56 -1.50
C PRO A 43 11.17 -10.93 -2.72
N ALA A 44 12.45 -10.56 -2.61
CA ALA A 44 13.20 -10.06 -3.75
C ALA A 44 13.22 -11.14 -4.84
N PRO A 45 12.89 -10.79 -6.10
CA PRO A 45 12.90 -11.76 -7.19
C PRO A 45 14.32 -12.31 -7.37
N THR A 46 14.43 -13.63 -7.43
CA THR A 46 15.71 -14.35 -7.52
C THR A 46 16.08 -14.70 -8.96
N HIS A 47 15.14 -14.58 -9.90
CA HIS A 47 15.30 -14.99 -11.28
C HIS A 47 14.82 -13.90 -12.25
N THR A 48 15.70 -13.52 -13.18
CA THR A 48 15.34 -12.74 -14.38
C THR A 48 15.79 -13.52 -15.60
N THR A 49 14.97 -13.55 -16.65
CA THR A 49 15.37 -14.16 -17.93
C THR A 49 15.86 -13.07 -18.87
N GLY A 50 17.16 -13.09 -19.21
CA GLY A 50 17.78 -12.13 -20.13
C GLY A 50 18.39 -10.90 -19.45
N PRO A 51 18.92 -9.95 -20.24
CA PRO A 51 19.56 -8.75 -19.71
C PRO A 51 18.53 -7.83 -19.05
N THR A 52 18.84 -7.33 -17.85
CA THR A 52 18.01 -6.36 -17.15
C THR A 52 17.98 -5.03 -17.91
N PRO A 53 16.80 -4.51 -18.29
CA PRO A 53 16.70 -3.21 -18.94
C PRO A 53 17.24 -2.09 -18.03
N THR A 54 17.84 -1.07 -18.63
CA THR A 54 18.32 0.10 -17.88
C THR A 54 17.16 1.08 -17.68
N SER A 55 16.89 1.41 -16.42
CA SER A 55 15.95 2.49 -16.05
C SER A 55 16.43 3.83 -16.61
N ARG A 56 15.50 4.63 -17.17
CA ARG A 56 15.81 5.93 -17.79
C ARG A 56 14.82 7.01 -17.34
N PRO A 57 15.18 8.30 -17.42
CA PRO A 57 14.20 9.37 -17.26
C PRO A 57 13.08 9.25 -18.28
N SER A 58 11.86 9.66 -17.89
CA SER A 58 10.66 9.56 -18.73
C SER A 58 10.72 10.35 -20.03
N SER A 59 11.47 11.46 -20.02
CA SER A 59 11.66 12.32 -21.17
C SER A 59 12.92 13.19 -21.00
N ASN A 60 13.20 14.05 -21.99
CA ASN A 60 14.24 15.07 -21.92
C ASN A 60 13.69 16.46 -21.53
N GLY A 61 12.49 16.53 -20.94
CA GLY A 61 11.83 17.77 -20.55
C GLY A 61 12.70 18.67 -19.67
N PRO A 62 12.56 20.00 -19.76
CA PRO A 62 13.42 20.94 -19.04
C PRO A 62 13.29 20.86 -17.52
N ILE A 63 12.08 20.58 -16.99
CA ILE A 63 11.83 20.52 -15.55
C ILE A 63 12.18 19.13 -15.03
N LYS A 64 13.05 19.03 -14.02
CA LYS A 64 13.57 17.78 -13.49
C LYS A 64 12.79 17.35 -12.25
N VAL A 65 12.27 16.12 -12.26
CA VAL A 65 11.52 15.56 -11.13
C VAL A 65 12.20 14.28 -10.66
N ALA A 66 12.67 14.29 -9.41
CA ALA A 66 13.20 13.11 -8.76
C ALA A 66 12.12 12.48 -7.88
N VAL A 67 11.79 11.22 -8.12
CA VAL A 67 10.94 10.40 -7.24
C VAL A 67 11.83 9.52 -6.39
N VAL A 68 11.79 9.73 -5.08
CA VAL A 68 12.69 9.06 -4.15
C VAL A 68 12.18 7.65 -3.83
N LEU A 69 13.08 6.68 -3.74
CA LEU A 69 12.79 5.31 -3.29
C LEU A 69 13.55 5.03 -1.99
N GLY A 70 12.81 4.63 -0.96
CA GLY A 70 13.35 4.29 0.36
C GLY A 70 13.90 2.87 0.44
N ALA A 71 14.96 2.70 1.24
CA ALA A 71 15.63 1.41 1.44
C ALA A 71 14.79 0.43 2.28
N SER A 72 13.91 0.93 3.14
CA SER A 72 13.06 0.13 4.03
C SER A 72 11.77 -0.37 3.38
N GLY A 73 11.48 0.02 2.14
CA GLY A 73 10.23 -0.28 1.45
C GLY A 73 9.40 0.96 1.25
N THR A 74 9.15 1.30 -0.02
CA THR A 74 8.36 2.48 -0.42
C THR A 74 6.90 2.10 -0.61
N ILE A 75 5.94 2.92 -0.17
CA ILE A 75 4.54 2.76 -0.59
C ILE A 75 4.48 3.02 -2.10
N GLY A 76 4.20 1.97 -2.89
CA GLY A 76 4.39 2.02 -4.34
C GLY A 76 3.55 3.11 -5.01
N SER A 77 2.30 3.23 -4.61
CA SER A 77 1.35 4.23 -5.11
C SER A 77 1.77 5.69 -4.84
N ASP A 78 2.39 5.97 -3.69
CA ASP A 78 2.92 7.29 -3.34
C ASP A 78 4.04 7.73 -4.30
N ALA A 79 4.79 6.77 -4.86
CA ALA A 79 5.85 7.04 -5.83
C ALA A 79 5.31 7.04 -7.27
N LEU A 80 4.56 6.00 -7.63
CA LEU A 80 4.11 5.71 -8.98
C LEU A 80 3.07 6.70 -9.49
N ALA A 81 2.12 7.14 -8.65
CA ALA A 81 1.06 8.02 -9.11
C ALA A 81 1.56 9.44 -9.42
N PRO A 82 2.36 10.11 -8.56
CA PRO A 82 3.01 11.36 -8.94
C PRO A 82 3.99 11.19 -10.12
N TYR A 83 4.69 10.06 -10.21
CA TYR A 83 5.58 9.77 -11.33
C TYR A 83 4.82 9.83 -12.67
N GLU A 84 3.70 9.13 -12.81
CA GLU A 84 2.89 9.20 -14.04
C GLU A 84 2.29 10.59 -14.29
N VAL A 85 1.84 11.29 -13.24
CA VAL A 85 1.33 12.67 -13.39
C VAL A 85 2.38 13.55 -14.06
N PHE A 86 3.60 13.63 -13.52
CA PHE A 86 4.64 14.45 -14.12
C PHE A 86 5.10 13.90 -15.48
N ALA A 87 5.24 12.58 -15.63
CA ALA A 87 5.73 11.96 -16.86
C ALA A 87 4.74 12.06 -18.04
N SER A 88 3.46 12.28 -17.76
CA SER A 88 2.41 12.55 -18.76
C SER A 88 2.54 13.92 -19.44
N SER A 89 3.55 14.71 -19.08
CA SER A 89 3.89 15.98 -19.69
C SER A 89 5.32 15.99 -20.23
N PRO A 90 5.53 16.34 -21.52
CA PRO A 90 6.87 16.42 -22.10
C PRO A 90 7.70 17.59 -21.52
N LYS A 91 7.10 18.46 -20.70
CA LYS A 91 7.81 19.54 -20.00
C LYS A 91 8.65 19.01 -18.83
N PHE A 92 8.38 17.78 -18.36
CA PHE A 92 9.04 17.19 -17.21
C PHE A 92 9.87 15.96 -17.61
N ALA A 93 11.11 15.90 -17.13
CA ALA A 93 11.94 14.70 -17.13
C ALA A 93 11.87 14.08 -15.73
N VAL A 94 11.17 12.96 -15.61
CA VAL A 94 10.92 12.28 -14.32
C VAL A 94 11.82 11.06 -14.21
N TYR A 95 12.50 10.91 -13.08
CA TYR A 95 13.38 9.77 -12.83
C TYR A 95 13.27 9.32 -11.38
N THR A 96 13.67 8.08 -11.10
CA THR A 96 13.74 7.56 -9.74
C THR A 96 15.15 7.67 -9.17
N VAL A 97 15.25 7.90 -7.87
CA VAL A 97 16.54 8.02 -7.17
C VAL A 97 16.52 7.28 -5.83
N ALA A 98 17.59 6.57 -5.51
CA ALA A 98 17.72 5.79 -4.28
C ALA A 98 19.15 5.86 -3.69
N ALA A 99 19.38 5.19 -2.56
CA ALA A 99 20.72 5.09 -1.97
C ALA A 99 21.70 4.27 -2.82
N THR A 100 21.21 3.26 -3.55
CA THR A 100 22.01 2.31 -4.33
C THR A 100 21.35 2.06 -5.69
N HIS A 101 22.10 1.50 -6.66
CA HIS A 101 21.56 1.09 -7.96
C HIS A 101 20.74 -0.21 -7.91
N THR A 102 20.69 -0.87 -6.76
CA THR A 102 19.92 -2.11 -6.62
C THR A 102 18.43 -1.80 -6.65
N ALA A 103 17.63 -2.73 -7.18
CA ALA A 103 16.18 -2.60 -7.18
C ALA A 103 15.66 -2.41 -5.74
N GLN A 104 14.84 -1.39 -5.53
CA GLN A 104 14.30 -1.02 -4.23
C GLN A 104 12.94 -1.67 -4.01
N PRO A 105 12.65 -2.16 -2.80
CA PRO A 105 11.35 -2.76 -2.51
C PRO A 105 10.23 -1.71 -2.53
N THR A 106 9.08 -2.11 -3.07
CA THR A 106 7.81 -1.46 -2.73
C THR A 106 7.05 -2.34 -1.74
N GLN A 107 6.19 -1.73 -0.93
CA GLN A 107 5.28 -2.49 -0.07
C GLN A 107 4.23 -3.17 -0.97
N GLY A 108 4.09 -4.49 -0.86
CA GLY A 108 3.11 -5.28 -1.63
C GLY A 108 3.34 -5.45 -3.14
N GLY A 109 4.16 -4.60 -3.76
CA GLY A 109 4.33 -4.52 -5.22
C GLY A 109 5.66 -5.03 -5.77
N PRO A 110 5.97 -4.69 -7.05
CA PRO A 110 7.26 -4.99 -7.67
C PRO A 110 8.40 -4.17 -7.09
N TYR A 111 9.62 -4.64 -7.29
CA TYR A 111 10.80 -3.84 -6.96
C TYR A 111 11.07 -2.86 -8.08
N ILE A 112 11.45 -1.62 -7.75
CA ILE A 112 11.73 -0.57 -8.73
C ILE A 112 13.24 -0.44 -8.90
N VAL A 113 13.74 -0.52 -10.13
CA VAL A 113 15.14 -0.24 -10.45
C VAL A 113 15.34 1.28 -10.52
N PRO A 114 16.12 1.88 -9.61
CA PRO A 114 16.33 3.32 -9.60
C PRO A 114 17.09 3.77 -10.84
N THR A 115 16.69 4.90 -11.43
CA THR A 115 17.42 5.51 -12.54
C THR A 115 18.80 6.01 -12.09
N TYR A 116 18.85 6.64 -10.92
CA TYR A 116 20.07 7.21 -10.35
C TYR A 116 20.21 6.90 -8.85
N THR A 117 21.39 7.17 -8.30
CA THR A 117 21.63 7.19 -6.86
C THR A 117 21.69 8.60 -6.30
N PHE A 118 21.55 8.74 -4.98
CA PHE A 118 21.82 10.00 -4.27
C PHE A 118 23.23 10.53 -4.59
N ALA A 119 24.22 9.65 -4.68
CA ALA A 119 25.60 10.00 -5.02
C ALA A 119 25.78 10.46 -6.48
N ASP A 120 24.94 9.99 -7.41
CA ASP A 120 24.94 10.48 -8.79
C ASP A 120 24.58 11.97 -8.85
N THR A 121 23.68 12.42 -7.96
CA THR A 121 23.29 13.85 -7.87
C THR A 121 24.45 14.68 -7.34
N THR A 122 25.10 14.23 -6.26
CA THR A 122 26.25 14.94 -5.67
C THR A 122 27.45 14.98 -6.61
N SER A 123 27.66 13.94 -7.42
CA SER A 123 28.76 13.87 -8.40
C SER A 123 28.46 14.57 -9.73
N GLY A 124 27.26 15.12 -9.91
CA GLY A 124 26.85 15.80 -11.15
C GLY A 124 26.56 14.86 -12.33
N ARG A 125 26.46 13.55 -12.09
CA ARG A 125 26.10 12.55 -13.12
C ARG A 125 24.62 12.59 -13.49
N THR A 126 23.78 13.17 -12.63
CA THR A 126 22.40 13.55 -12.94
C THR A 126 22.20 15.05 -12.65
N PRO A 127 21.35 15.74 -13.43
CA PRO A 127 20.87 17.07 -13.06
C PRO A 127 20.27 17.07 -11.66
N ARG A 128 20.38 18.20 -10.95
CA ARG A 128 19.62 18.42 -9.72
C ARG A 128 18.13 18.55 -10.06
N PRO A 129 17.23 18.01 -9.23
CA PRO A 129 15.80 18.11 -9.45
C PRO A 129 15.27 19.51 -9.13
N ASP A 130 14.31 19.98 -9.93
CA ASP A 130 13.46 21.12 -9.59
C ASP A 130 12.35 20.72 -8.60
N VAL A 131 11.93 19.44 -8.67
CA VAL A 131 10.92 18.85 -7.78
C VAL A 131 11.42 17.52 -7.21
N VAL A 132 11.27 17.34 -5.91
CA VAL A 132 11.50 16.05 -5.24
C VAL A 132 10.17 15.51 -4.73
N VAL A 133 9.78 14.33 -5.19
CA VAL A 133 8.64 13.57 -4.65
C VAL A 133 9.15 12.63 -3.56
N VAL A 134 8.58 12.75 -2.36
CA VAL A 134 8.94 11.98 -1.16
C VAL A 134 7.75 11.12 -0.75
N PRO A 135 7.74 9.82 -1.14
CA PRO A 135 6.69 8.88 -0.74
C PRO A 135 6.82 8.46 0.73
N ALA A 136 5.80 7.79 1.26
CA ALA A 136 5.94 7.07 2.52
C ALA A 136 6.88 5.86 2.38
N VAL A 137 7.58 5.57 3.47
CA VAL A 137 8.45 4.40 3.60
C VAL A 137 8.15 3.68 4.91
N ALA A 138 8.53 2.41 5.01
CA ALA A 138 8.17 1.56 6.16
C ALA A 138 8.72 2.10 7.50
N THR A 139 9.94 2.64 7.51
CA THR A 139 10.63 3.14 8.72
C THR A 139 11.33 4.48 8.47
N ALA A 140 10.53 5.54 8.36
CA ALA A 140 10.98 6.87 7.93
C ALA A 140 12.05 7.53 8.83
N ASP A 141 12.02 7.30 10.14
CA ASP A 141 13.02 7.82 11.10
C ASP A 141 14.14 6.83 11.42
N GLY A 142 14.14 5.66 10.78
CA GLY A 142 15.16 4.63 10.97
C GLY A 142 16.53 5.01 10.40
N PRO A 143 17.60 4.29 10.80
CA PRO A 143 18.96 4.53 10.30
C PRO A 143 19.10 4.22 8.80
N ALA A 144 18.33 3.26 8.28
CA ALA A 144 18.34 2.90 6.85
C ALA A 144 17.94 4.08 5.94
N GLU A 145 17.09 4.99 6.45
CA GLU A 145 16.60 6.16 5.70
C GLU A 145 17.40 7.45 6.00
N ALA A 146 18.46 7.37 6.81
CA ALA A 146 19.31 8.54 7.06
C ALA A 146 19.92 9.13 5.77
N PRO A 147 20.40 8.34 4.79
CA PRO A 147 20.87 8.88 3.51
C PRO A 147 19.78 9.60 2.73
N LEU A 148 18.55 9.07 2.76
CA LEU A 148 17.39 9.67 2.11
C LEU A 148 17.08 11.04 2.73
N ARG A 149 16.94 11.11 4.07
CA ARG A 149 16.69 12.36 4.78
C ARG A 149 17.76 13.42 4.47
N ALA A 150 19.04 13.03 4.50
CA ALA A 150 20.14 13.92 4.18
C ALA A 150 20.09 14.43 2.73
N TRP A 151 19.81 13.55 1.76
CA TRP A 151 19.72 13.92 0.35
C TRP A 151 18.54 14.85 0.06
N VAL A 152 17.37 14.61 0.69
CA VAL A 152 16.20 15.50 0.56
C VAL A 152 16.49 16.88 1.17
N THR A 153 17.16 16.94 2.32
CA THR A 153 17.61 18.22 2.91
C THR A 153 18.56 18.97 1.99
N ASP A 154 19.52 18.29 1.35
CA ASP A 154 20.43 18.90 0.36
C ASP A 154 19.65 19.46 -0.85
N GLN A 155 18.70 18.71 -1.40
CA GLN A 155 17.91 19.20 -2.54
C GLN A 155 17.00 20.37 -2.16
N ALA A 156 16.37 20.34 -0.98
CA ALA A 156 15.58 21.44 -0.47
C ALA A 156 16.45 22.70 -0.26
N GLY A 157 17.66 22.55 0.29
CA GLY A 157 18.64 23.64 0.44
C GLY A 157 19.13 24.20 -0.89
N ALA A 158 19.16 23.38 -1.94
CA ALA A 158 19.47 23.79 -3.31
C ALA A 158 18.28 24.44 -4.05
N GLY A 159 17.11 24.56 -3.41
CA GLY A 159 15.94 25.25 -3.95
C GLY A 159 14.91 24.36 -4.63
N ALA A 160 15.03 23.03 -4.55
CA ALA A 160 14.02 22.12 -5.07
C ALA A 160 12.69 22.28 -4.32
N ARG A 161 11.58 22.24 -5.05
CA ARG A 161 10.25 22.10 -4.44
C ARG A 161 10.08 20.67 -3.96
N ILE A 162 9.46 20.49 -2.80
CA ILE A 162 9.26 19.17 -2.20
C ILE A 162 7.78 18.81 -2.23
N LEU A 163 7.44 17.65 -2.78
CA LEU A 163 6.10 17.06 -2.72
C LEU A 163 6.16 15.81 -1.84
N SER A 164 5.69 15.88 -0.58
CA SER A 164 5.53 14.68 0.23
C SER A 164 4.14 14.04 0.04
N VAL A 165 4.12 12.73 -0.04
CA VAL A 165 2.90 11.94 -0.23
C VAL A 165 2.63 11.05 0.97
N CYS A 166 1.38 11.02 1.45
CA CYS A 166 0.96 10.17 2.56
C CYS A 166 1.85 10.41 3.80
N ASN A 167 2.53 9.37 4.28
CA ASN A 167 3.44 9.43 5.41
C ASN A 167 4.89 9.80 5.03
N GLY A 168 5.15 10.15 3.76
CA GLY A 168 6.41 10.77 3.34
C GLY A 168 6.67 12.10 4.06
N ALA A 169 5.63 12.71 4.64
CA ALA A 169 5.78 13.85 5.53
C ALA A 169 6.63 13.53 6.79
N GLU A 170 6.69 12.27 7.23
CA GLU A 170 7.55 11.87 8.36
C GLU A 170 9.04 11.93 8.01
N ILE A 171 9.42 11.63 6.76
CA ILE A 171 10.80 11.85 6.28
C ILE A 171 11.18 13.32 6.44
N LEU A 172 10.30 14.23 6.01
CA LEU A 172 10.54 15.66 6.08
C LEU A 172 10.55 16.17 7.54
N ALA A 173 9.64 15.68 8.38
CA ALA A 173 9.60 16.03 9.79
C ALA A 173 10.84 15.54 10.54
N ALA A 174 11.27 14.29 10.30
CA ALA A 174 12.48 13.72 10.88
C ALA A 174 13.77 14.40 10.37
N ALA A 175 13.72 15.05 9.20
CA ALA A 175 14.80 15.86 8.66
C ALA A 175 14.78 17.34 9.14
N GLY A 176 13.80 17.73 9.95
CA GLY A 176 13.60 19.11 10.42
C GLY A 176 13.00 20.08 9.39
N LEU A 177 12.65 19.60 8.19
CA LEU A 177 12.20 20.45 7.08
C LEU A 177 10.79 21.02 7.28
N LEU A 178 9.99 20.41 8.18
CA LEU A 178 8.62 20.83 8.49
C LEU A 178 8.50 21.69 9.77
N GLU A 179 9.59 21.93 10.49
CA GLU A 179 9.53 22.72 11.73
C GLU A 179 9.00 24.13 11.46
N GLY A 180 7.95 24.53 12.20
CA GLY A 180 7.25 25.81 12.03
C GLY A 180 6.33 25.90 10.81
N ARG A 181 6.22 24.84 9.99
CA ARG A 181 5.37 24.83 8.79
C ARG A 181 4.02 24.17 9.05
N THR A 182 3.04 24.53 8.22
CA THR A 182 1.76 23.83 8.14
C THR A 182 1.88 22.66 7.17
N ALA A 183 1.52 21.47 7.63
CA ALA A 183 1.62 20.26 6.83
C ALA A 183 0.45 19.30 7.09
N THR A 184 0.20 18.41 6.14
CA THR A 184 -0.71 17.27 6.33
C THR A 184 0.03 15.96 6.03
N ALA A 185 -0.63 14.84 6.35
CA ALA A 185 -0.14 13.48 6.14
C ALA A 185 -1.34 12.54 6.12
N HIS A 186 -1.09 11.23 6.01
CA HIS A 186 -2.15 10.24 6.11
C HIS A 186 -2.92 10.36 7.44
N TRP A 187 -4.25 10.36 7.37
CA TRP A 187 -5.13 10.62 8.51
C TRP A 187 -4.89 9.67 9.70
N SER A 188 -4.52 8.42 9.43
CA SER A 188 -4.24 7.41 10.47
C SER A 188 -2.97 7.71 11.29
N ARG A 189 -2.09 8.61 10.81
CA ARG A 189 -0.82 8.95 11.47
C ARG A 189 -0.77 10.36 12.04
N LEU A 190 -1.63 11.28 11.60
CA LEU A 190 -1.63 12.68 12.04
C LEU A 190 -1.58 12.86 13.56
N HIS A 191 -2.37 12.09 14.32
CA HIS A 191 -2.34 12.15 15.80
C HIS A 191 -0.98 11.74 16.39
N THR A 192 -0.34 10.72 15.81
CA THR A 192 0.99 10.27 16.22
C THR A 192 2.03 11.33 15.87
N TYR A 193 1.95 11.92 14.68
CA TYR A 193 2.89 12.96 14.24
C TYR A 193 2.75 14.26 15.03
N ALA A 194 1.53 14.66 15.41
CA ALA A 194 1.33 15.81 16.28
C ALA A 194 2.04 15.67 17.64
N LYS A 195 2.18 14.44 18.15
CA LYS A 195 2.93 14.16 19.39
C LYS A 195 4.43 14.05 19.16
N LYS A 196 4.83 13.40 18.07
CA LYS A 196 6.24 13.10 17.76
C LYS A 196 7.00 14.32 17.22
N TYR A 197 6.31 15.17 16.47
CA TYR A 197 6.84 16.38 15.82
C TYR A 197 5.96 17.59 16.16
N PRO A 198 5.94 18.04 17.44
CA PRO A 198 5.04 19.09 17.90
C PRO A 198 5.36 20.49 17.33
N ALA A 199 6.56 20.68 16.75
CA ALA A 199 6.93 21.92 16.07
C ALA A 199 6.29 22.07 14.68
N VAL A 200 5.64 21.03 14.15
CA VAL A 200 4.93 21.07 12.87
C VAL A 200 3.44 21.36 13.13
N ASN A 201 2.87 22.30 12.38
CA ASN A 201 1.44 22.60 12.43
C ASN A 201 0.65 21.60 11.57
N TRP A 202 0.37 20.42 12.14
CA TRP A 202 -0.36 19.36 11.45
C TRP A 202 -1.85 19.68 11.28
N VAL A 203 -2.34 19.63 10.04
CA VAL A 203 -3.76 19.85 9.73
C VAL A 203 -4.40 18.60 9.13
N ALA A 204 -5.60 18.28 9.60
CA ALA A 204 -6.44 17.20 9.07
C ALA A 204 -7.48 17.75 8.08
N GLY A 205 -8.11 16.86 7.30
CA GLY A 205 -9.21 17.23 6.41
C GLY A 205 -8.78 18.03 5.18
N LYS A 206 -7.49 17.99 4.84
CA LYS A 206 -6.91 18.60 3.64
C LYS A 206 -6.27 17.52 2.80
N ARG A 207 -6.63 17.45 1.51
CA ARG A 207 -6.03 16.56 0.51
C ARG A 207 -4.58 16.90 0.29
N PHE A 208 -4.27 18.19 0.25
CA PHE A 208 -2.90 18.69 0.27
C PHE A 208 -2.83 20.05 0.94
N VAL A 209 -1.64 20.39 1.41
CA VAL A 209 -1.26 21.67 2.00
C VAL A 209 0.02 22.12 1.34
N GLN A 210 0.03 23.35 0.84
CA GLN A 210 1.22 23.99 0.30
C GLN A 210 1.66 25.10 1.24
N ASP A 211 2.87 25.00 1.77
CA ASP A 211 3.51 25.98 2.64
C ASP A 211 4.90 26.31 2.06
N GLY A 212 4.93 27.40 1.27
CA GLY A 212 6.12 27.83 0.53
C GLY A 212 6.56 26.77 -0.49
N PRO A 213 7.83 26.30 -0.44
CA PRO A 213 8.35 25.33 -1.40
C PRO A 213 7.93 23.87 -1.11
N ILE A 214 7.22 23.61 -0.01
CA ILE A 214 6.81 22.26 0.38
C ILE A 214 5.30 22.10 0.19
N THR A 215 4.93 21.09 -0.58
CA THR A 215 3.55 20.58 -0.67
C THR A 215 3.51 19.22 0.02
N SER A 216 2.65 19.08 1.02
CA SER A 216 2.38 17.81 1.71
C SER A 216 0.98 17.35 1.36
N THR A 217 0.80 16.05 1.12
CA THR A 217 -0.51 15.48 0.76
C THR A 217 -0.98 14.46 1.80
N ALA A 218 -2.29 14.25 1.87
CA ALA A 218 -2.92 13.25 2.74
C ALA A 218 -2.69 11.83 2.19
N GLY A 219 -3.62 10.90 2.41
CA GLY A 219 -3.45 9.51 2.01
C GLY A 219 -3.20 9.34 0.52
N VAL A 220 -2.33 8.39 0.20
CA VAL A 220 -2.00 7.80 -1.10
C VAL A 220 -2.47 8.56 -2.34
N THR A 221 -3.76 8.45 -2.69
CA THR A 221 -4.25 8.99 -3.97
C THR A 221 -4.29 10.52 -4.00
N SER A 222 -4.14 11.18 -2.84
CA SER A 222 -3.94 12.62 -2.69
C SER A 222 -2.64 13.12 -3.35
N GLY A 223 -1.67 12.23 -3.58
CA GLY A 223 -0.45 12.54 -4.32
C GLY A 223 -0.72 12.99 -5.76
N ILE A 224 -1.81 12.51 -6.39
CA ILE A 224 -2.20 12.88 -7.76
C ILE A 224 -2.56 14.38 -7.84
N PRO A 225 -3.56 14.89 -7.10
CA PRO A 225 -3.87 16.31 -7.12
C PRO A 225 -2.75 17.19 -6.56
N GLY A 226 -1.95 16.71 -5.60
CA GLY A 226 -0.76 17.43 -5.14
C GLY A 226 0.27 17.63 -6.27
N ALA A 227 0.56 16.58 -7.04
CA ALA A 227 1.44 16.65 -8.20
C ALA A 227 0.88 17.56 -9.30
N LEU A 228 -0.44 17.52 -9.55
CA LEU A 228 -1.10 18.42 -10.50
C LEU A 228 -1.04 19.89 -10.05
N GLY A 229 -1.14 20.17 -8.75
CA GLY A 229 -0.95 21.51 -8.18
C GLY A 229 0.48 22.02 -8.41
N VAL A 230 1.49 21.22 -8.07
CA VAL A 230 2.91 21.55 -8.33
C VAL A 230 3.17 21.74 -9.82
N MET A 231 2.55 20.93 -10.67
CA MET A 231 2.62 21.09 -12.14
C MET A 231 2.02 22.41 -12.59
N ALA A 232 0.87 22.83 -12.05
CA ALA A 232 0.26 24.10 -12.39
C ALA A 232 1.20 25.28 -12.08
N ASP A 233 1.89 25.22 -10.94
CA ASP A 233 2.84 26.26 -10.53
C ASP A 233 4.12 26.33 -11.38
N LEU A 234 4.52 25.23 -12.04
CA LEU A 234 5.77 25.15 -12.81
C LEU A 234 5.56 25.21 -14.32
N ALA A 235 4.45 24.66 -14.81
CA ALA A 235 4.18 24.43 -16.23
C ALA A 235 2.87 25.08 -16.71
N GLY A 236 2.12 25.72 -15.80
CA GLY A 236 0.88 26.44 -16.08
C GLY A 236 -0.39 25.60 -15.89
N ALA A 237 -1.49 26.29 -15.61
CA ALA A 237 -2.82 25.71 -15.36
C ALA A 237 -3.34 24.85 -16.53
N ASP A 238 -3.08 25.26 -17.77
CA ASP A 238 -3.55 24.53 -18.95
C ASP A 238 -2.92 23.14 -19.04
N GLU A 239 -1.63 23.04 -18.71
CA GLU A 239 -0.93 21.76 -18.75
C GLU A 239 -1.38 20.84 -17.62
N ALA A 240 -1.54 21.36 -16.41
CA ALA A 240 -2.11 20.61 -15.29
C ALA A 240 -3.53 20.13 -15.61
N THR A 241 -4.37 20.96 -16.24
CA THR A 241 -5.72 20.57 -16.66
C THR A 241 -5.68 19.47 -17.73
N ARG A 242 -4.79 19.59 -18.71
CA ARG A 242 -4.60 18.58 -19.77
C ARG A 242 -4.19 17.24 -19.17
N VAL A 243 -3.19 17.23 -18.30
CA VAL A 243 -2.70 16.00 -17.65
C VAL A 243 -3.74 15.43 -16.68
N GLY A 244 -4.43 16.27 -15.90
CA GLY A 244 -5.49 15.82 -15.01
C GLY A 244 -6.62 15.09 -15.72
N ARG A 245 -6.97 15.51 -16.95
CA ARG A 245 -7.92 14.78 -17.81
C ARG A 245 -7.38 13.43 -18.30
N LEU A 246 -6.08 13.32 -18.57
CA LEU A 246 -5.44 12.07 -18.98
C LEU A 246 -5.38 11.06 -17.85
N VAL A 247 -5.01 11.51 -16.65
CA VAL A 247 -4.95 10.66 -15.44
C VAL A 247 -6.35 10.30 -14.95
N GLY A 248 -7.34 11.17 -15.17
CA GLY A 248 -8.74 10.87 -14.92
C GLY A 248 -9.12 10.80 -13.43
N TYR A 249 -8.41 11.52 -12.53
CA TYR A 249 -8.76 11.50 -11.11
C TYR A 249 -10.20 12.01 -10.87
N PRO A 250 -11.04 11.27 -10.13
CA PRO A 250 -12.46 11.59 -10.02
C PRO A 250 -12.73 12.98 -9.43
N ASN A 251 -13.61 13.73 -10.08
CA ASN A 251 -14.09 15.04 -9.65
C ASN A 251 -12.98 16.09 -9.42
N TRP A 252 -11.80 15.92 -10.03
CA TRP A 252 -10.69 16.87 -9.89
C TRP A 252 -10.86 18.11 -10.75
N SER A 253 -10.50 19.27 -10.21
CA SER A 253 -10.21 20.50 -10.97
C SER A 253 -9.21 21.38 -10.22
N LEU A 254 -8.53 22.28 -10.93
CA LEU A 254 -7.56 23.20 -10.33
C LEU A 254 -8.17 24.16 -9.30
N THR A 255 -9.44 24.52 -9.47
CA THR A 255 -10.16 25.44 -8.58
C THR A 255 -10.88 24.72 -7.45
N GLN A 256 -10.81 23.39 -7.39
CA GLN A 256 -11.47 22.62 -6.35
C GLN A 256 -10.80 22.86 -4.99
N SER A 257 -11.61 22.98 -3.95
CA SER A 257 -11.08 23.02 -2.58
C SER A 257 -10.26 21.74 -2.31
N PRO A 258 -9.10 21.84 -1.66
CA PRO A 258 -8.37 20.68 -1.17
C PRO A 258 -9.09 20.01 0.02
N ASP A 259 -10.22 20.53 0.52
CA ASP A 259 -10.92 19.93 1.65
C ASP A 259 -11.40 18.50 1.37
N ILE A 260 -11.13 17.60 2.32
CA ILE A 260 -11.62 16.23 2.33
C ILE A 260 -12.21 15.88 3.69
N PRO A 261 -13.14 14.90 3.76
CA PRO A 261 -13.65 14.44 5.04
C PRO A 261 -12.51 13.98 5.97
N THR A 262 -12.58 14.35 7.24
CA THR A 262 -11.67 13.81 8.25
C THR A 262 -12.02 12.35 8.52
N GLN A 263 -11.08 11.46 8.22
CA GLN A 263 -11.27 10.03 8.38
C GLN A 263 -10.78 9.53 9.74
N SER A 264 -11.43 8.50 10.26
CA SER A 264 -11.02 7.74 11.45
C SER A 264 -11.53 6.31 11.34
N PHE A 265 -10.89 5.34 12.01
CA PHE A 265 -11.37 3.96 11.99
C PHE A 265 -12.78 3.86 12.59
N ALA A 266 -13.69 3.22 11.85
CA ALA A 266 -15.06 2.99 12.24
C ALA A 266 -15.38 1.49 12.28
N ARG A 267 -16.51 1.11 12.90
CA ARG A 267 -16.96 -0.30 12.93
C ARG A 267 -17.21 -0.88 11.53
N THR A 268 -17.54 -0.02 10.57
CA THR A 268 -17.69 -0.40 9.15
C THR A 268 -16.39 -0.86 8.52
N ASP A 269 -15.23 -0.53 9.10
CA ASP A 269 -13.90 -0.97 8.64
C ASP A 269 -13.46 -2.31 9.25
N ALA A 270 -14.34 -2.96 10.03
CA ALA A 270 -14.05 -4.25 10.63
C ALA A 270 -13.57 -5.32 9.63
N PRO A 271 -14.09 -5.42 8.38
CA PRO A 271 -13.58 -6.40 7.42
C PRO A 271 -12.09 -6.27 7.13
N VAL A 272 -11.56 -5.05 6.98
CA VAL A 272 -10.12 -4.82 6.76
C VAL A 272 -9.29 -5.23 7.98
N GLY A 273 -9.75 -4.87 9.19
CA GLY A 273 -9.09 -5.27 10.43
C GLY A 273 -9.10 -6.79 10.64
N LEU A 274 -10.24 -7.44 10.37
CA LEU A 274 -10.37 -8.90 10.42
C LEU A 274 -9.51 -9.57 9.35
N ASN A 275 -9.47 -9.00 8.14
CA ASN A 275 -8.57 -9.47 7.10
C ASN A 275 -7.15 -9.47 7.61
N ALA A 276 -6.65 -8.38 8.19
CA ALA A 276 -5.30 -8.28 8.76
C ALA A 276 -5.04 -9.26 9.92
N LEU A 277 -6.03 -9.51 10.79
CA LEU A 277 -5.88 -10.40 11.95
C LEU A 277 -6.07 -11.88 11.62
N LEU A 278 -6.67 -12.22 10.47
CA LEU A 278 -7.03 -13.58 10.08
C LEU A 278 -6.46 -13.92 8.68
N PRO A 279 -5.14 -14.19 8.56
CA PRO A 279 -4.46 -14.46 7.28
C PRO A 279 -4.72 -15.81 6.65
N TRP A 280 -5.20 -16.76 7.43
CA TRP A 280 -5.28 -18.13 6.95
C TRP A 280 -6.28 -18.25 5.79
N GLY A 281 -5.86 -18.95 4.73
CA GLY A 281 -6.64 -19.12 3.51
C GLY A 281 -6.87 -17.85 2.69
N ARG A 282 -6.11 -16.76 2.91
CA ARG A 282 -6.11 -15.62 1.98
C ARG A 282 -5.64 -16.08 0.59
N PRO A 283 -6.31 -15.65 -0.50
CA PRO A 283 -5.87 -15.96 -1.85
C PRO A 283 -4.53 -15.28 -2.16
N THR A 284 -3.64 -15.99 -2.84
CA THR A 284 -2.47 -15.39 -3.50
C THR A 284 -2.92 -14.91 -4.88
N LEU A 285 -2.81 -13.61 -5.13
CA LEU A 285 -3.23 -12.97 -6.38
C LEU A 285 -1.99 -12.61 -7.20
N GLY A 286 -1.78 -13.32 -8.31
CA GLY A 286 -0.73 -12.98 -9.26
C GLY A 286 -1.17 -11.82 -10.14
N ILE A 287 -0.61 -10.62 -9.92
CA ILE A 287 -0.89 -9.46 -10.75
C ILE A 287 0.07 -9.49 -11.93
N VAL A 288 -0.47 -9.76 -13.11
CA VAL A 288 0.33 -9.97 -14.32
C VAL A 288 0.63 -8.64 -14.99
N LEU A 289 1.88 -8.24 -14.92
CA LEU A 289 2.40 -7.01 -15.48
C LEU A 289 2.96 -7.26 -16.88
N THR A 290 2.70 -6.31 -17.78
CA THR A 290 3.19 -6.30 -19.16
C THR A 290 3.92 -4.99 -19.44
N ASP A 291 4.85 -5.00 -20.38
CA ASP A 291 5.52 -3.79 -20.84
C ASP A 291 4.51 -2.73 -21.29
N GLY A 292 4.79 -1.47 -20.95
CA GLY A 292 3.94 -0.33 -21.26
C GLY A 292 2.76 -0.12 -20.30
N ILE A 293 2.67 -0.88 -19.20
CA ILE A 293 1.67 -0.61 -18.15
C ILE A 293 1.83 0.81 -17.57
N GLY A 294 0.74 1.54 -17.41
CA GLY A 294 0.73 2.83 -16.72
C GLY A 294 1.06 2.68 -15.24
N GLU A 295 1.79 3.63 -14.67
CA GLU A 295 2.23 3.54 -13.28
C GLU A 295 1.06 3.69 -12.28
N ILE A 296 -0.02 4.39 -12.64
CA ILE A 296 -1.26 4.47 -11.84
C ILE A 296 -2.04 3.17 -11.89
N ASP A 297 -2.15 2.52 -13.06
CA ASP A 297 -2.80 1.21 -13.18
C ASP A 297 -2.00 0.12 -12.43
N LEU A 298 -0.68 0.24 -12.48
CA LEU A 298 0.22 -0.57 -11.66
C LEU A 298 -0.07 -0.31 -10.17
N ALA A 299 0.01 0.94 -9.72
CA ALA A 299 -0.21 1.31 -8.33
C ALA A 299 -1.55 0.83 -7.80
N SER A 300 -2.64 1.07 -8.54
CA SER A 300 -3.99 0.73 -8.10
C SER A 300 -4.18 -0.77 -7.89
N SER A 301 -3.53 -1.59 -8.72
CA SER A 301 -3.66 -3.04 -8.69
C SER A 301 -3.08 -3.66 -7.43
N PHE A 302 -2.06 -3.06 -6.83
CA PHE A 302 -1.46 -3.52 -5.57
C PHE A 302 -2.05 -2.83 -4.35
N GLU A 303 -2.18 -1.50 -4.42
CA GLU A 303 -2.49 -0.66 -3.27
C GLU A 303 -3.79 -1.07 -2.57
N VAL A 304 -4.84 -1.38 -3.35
CA VAL A 304 -6.14 -1.77 -2.78
C VAL A 304 -6.06 -3.06 -1.95
N TYR A 305 -5.08 -3.93 -2.22
CA TYR A 305 -4.84 -5.14 -1.44
C TYR A 305 -3.91 -4.90 -0.25
N ASP A 306 -2.96 -3.98 -0.37
CA ASP A 306 -2.04 -3.62 0.71
C ASP A 306 -2.77 -2.99 1.90
N VAL A 307 -3.78 -2.16 1.62
CA VAL A 307 -4.59 -1.54 2.69
C VAL A 307 -5.74 -2.42 3.17
N SER A 308 -6.22 -3.37 2.35
CA SER A 308 -7.39 -4.19 2.69
C SER A 308 -7.03 -5.57 3.26
N TYR A 309 -5.81 -6.04 3.00
CA TYR A 309 -5.30 -7.38 3.33
C TYR A 309 -6.19 -8.52 2.79
N ALA A 310 -6.98 -8.25 1.76
CA ALA A 310 -7.97 -9.20 1.25
C ALA A 310 -7.34 -10.34 0.43
N ALA A 311 -6.19 -10.07 -0.19
CA ALA A 311 -5.38 -11.03 -0.92
C ALA A 311 -3.89 -10.74 -0.67
N ARG A 312 -3.03 -11.70 -0.99
CA ARG A 312 -1.58 -11.47 -1.09
C ARG A 312 -1.23 -11.20 -2.55
N PRO A 313 -1.05 -9.94 -2.96
CA PRO A 313 -0.67 -9.64 -4.33
C PRO A 313 0.79 -10.05 -4.58
N ILE A 314 1.09 -10.53 -5.79
CA ILE A 314 2.45 -10.83 -6.24
C ILE A 314 2.63 -10.26 -7.64
N PRO A 315 3.65 -9.42 -7.87
CA PRO A 315 3.98 -8.93 -9.20
C PRO A 315 4.54 -10.07 -10.04
N LEU A 316 3.86 -10.40 -11.14
CA LEU A 316 4.27 -11.45 -12.07
C LEU A 316 4.48 -10.88 -13.46
N SER A 317 5.51 -11.36 -14.15
CA SER A 317 5.66 -11.17 -15.59
C SER A 317 6.22 -12.43 -16.21
N ALA A 318 6.23 -12.49 -17.55
CA ALA A 318 6.80 -13.63 -18.26
C ALA A 318 8.33 -13.73 -18.10
N THR A 319 9.02 -12.60 -17.91
CA THR A 319 10.49 -12.49 -18.00
C THR A 319 11.16 -12.12 -16.69
N GLY A 320 10.39 -11.76 -15.66
CA GLY A 320 10.91 -11.25 -14.37
C GLY A 320 11.25 -9.76 -14.39
N THR A 321 11.06 -9.08 -15.52
CA THR A 321 11.23 -7.63 -15.64
C THR A 321 10.12 -7.00 -16.48
N VAL A 322 9.73 -5.77 -16.13
CA VAL A 322 8.74 -5.00 -16.87
C VAL A 322 9.21 -3.56 -17.00
N THR A 323 9.05 -2.97 -18.18
CA THR A 323 9.24 -1.54 -18.40
C THR A 323 7.86 -0.87 -18.43
N THR A 324 7.63 0.08 -17.53
CA THR A 324 6.37 0.83 -17.49
C THR A 324 6.25 1.77 -18.69
N LYS A 325 5.05 2.33 -18.88
CA LYS A 325 4.71 3.27 -19.95
C LYS A 325 5.72 4.42 -20.11
N HIS A 326 6.24 4.94 -19.00
CA HIS A 326 7.19 6.06 -19.02
C HIS A 326 8.63 5.66 -18.71
N GLY A 327 9.00 4.38 -18.88
CA GLY A 327 10.40 3.93 -18.90
C GLY A 327 10.99 3.53 -17.55
N MET A 328 10.16 3.42 -16.50
CA MET A 328 10.59 2.83 -15.22
C MET A 328 10.76 1.32 -15.39
N VAL A 329 11.85 0.77 -14.85
CA VAL A 329 12.10 -0.68 -14.89
C VAL A 329 11.74 -1.29 -13.55
N LEU A 330 10.98 -2.37 -13.61
CA LEU A 330 10.49 -3.14 -12.48
C LEU A 330 11.13 -4.52 -12.50
N HIS A 331 11.51 -5.03 -11.33
CA HIS A 331 11.73 -6.46 -11.15
C HIS A 331 10.46 -7.09 -10.58
N THR A 332 10.03 -8.17 -11.20
CA THR A 332 8.85 -8.94 -10.83
C THR A 332 9.24 -10.38 -10.58
N SER A 333 8.38 -11.12 -9.89
CA SER A 333 8.49 -12.57 -9.86
C SER A 333 8.12 -13.17 -11.21
N THR A 334 8.56 -14.39 -11.42
CA THR A 334 8.17 -15.31 -12.49
C THR A 334 7.32 -16.43 -11.90
N LEU A 335 6.67 -17.23 -12.75
CA LEU A 335 5.88 -18.38 -12.27
C LEU A 335 6.71 -19.48 -11.56
N SER A 336 8.04 -19.45 -11.71
CA SER A 336 8.94 -20.35 -10.97
C SER A 336 9.20 -19.90 -9.54
N ASP A 337 8.83 -18.67 -9.17
CA ASP A 337 9.04 -18.15 -7.84
C ASP A 337 7.87 -18.50 -6.91
N ASP A 338 8.18 -18.78 -5.64
CA ASP A 338 7.16 -19.00 -4.62
C ASP A 338 6.63 -17.69 -4.02
N PRO A 339 5.34 -17.64 -3.61
CA PRO A 339 4.34 -18.71 -3.72
C PRO A 339 3.56 -18.70 -5.04
N THR A 340 3.10 -19.89 -5.44
CA THR A 340 2.22 -20.04 -6.60
C THR A 340 0.90 -19.26 -6.46
N PRO A 341 0.49 -18.49 -7.48
CA PRO A 341 -0.77 -17.75 -7.44
C PRO A 341 -1.99 -18.67 -7.52
N THR A 342 -3.01 -18.36 -6.72
CA THR A 342 -4.32 -19.03 -6.74
C THR A 342 -5.27 -18.44 -7.79
N ARG A 343 -4.95 -17.23 -8.27
CA ARG A 343 -5.67 -16.47 -9.29
C ARG A 343 -4.70 -15.53 -9.98
N LEU A 344 -4.90 -15.28 -11.27
CA LEU A 344 -4.20 -14.25 -12.01
C LEU A 344 -5.13 -13.07 -12.29
N ALA A 345 -4.64 -11.85 -12.11
CA ALA A 345 -5.35 -10.64 -12.49
C ALA A 345 -4.47 -9.81 -13.43
N VAL A 346 -5.05 -9.38 -14.54
CA VAL A 346 -4.36 -8.60 -15.57
C VAL A 346 -4.86 -7.15 -15.51
N PRO A 347 -4.03 -6.20 -15.02
CA PRO A 347 -4.30 -4.78 -15.14
C PRO A 347 -4.25 -4.27 -16.58
N GLY A 348 -4.77 -3.06 -16.80
CA GLY A 348 -4.94 -2.45 -18.11
C GLY A 348 -6.30 -2.74 -18.77
N PRO A 349 -6.53 -2.19 -19.98
CA PRO A 349 -7.83 -2.19 -20.64
C PRO A 349 -8.34 -3.59 -21.00
N ALA A 350 -9.65 -3.73 -21.16
CA ALA A 350 -10.27 -4.98 -21.61
C ALA A 350 -9.66 -5.44 -22.94
N GLY A 351 -9.12 -6.67 -22.97
CA GLY A 351 -8.46 -7.24 -24.15
C GLY A 351 -6.92 -7.27 -24.10
N THR A 352 -6.29 -6.80 -23.01
CA THR A 352 -4.85 -7.03 -22.78
C THR A 352 -4.54 -8.52 -22.95
N THR A 353 -3.71 -8.84 -23.93
CA THR A 353 -3.40 -10.23 -24.29
C THR A 353 -2.37 -10.77 -23.31
N LEU A 354 -2.76 -11.79 -22.55
CA LEU A 354 -1.86 -12.50 -21.65
C LEU A 354 -0.74 -13.19 -22.46
N ASP A 355 0.50 -13.11 -21.97
CA ASP A 355 1.64 -13.84 -22.54
C ASP A 355 1.29 -15.33 -22.74
N PRO A 356 1.64 -15.94 -23.90
CA PRO A 356 1.31 -17.34 -24.19
C PRO A 356 1.82 -18.33 -23.13
N THR A 357 2.96 -18.06 -22.51
CA THR A 357 3.55 -18.89 -21.45
C THR A 357 2.70 -18.85 -20.20
N LEU A 358 2.32 -17.64 -19.76
CA LEU A 358 1.45 -17.43 -18.60
C LEU A 358 0.06 -18.02 -18.84
N LYS A 359 -0.51 -17.81 -20.05
CA LYS A 359 -1.79 -18.37 -20.45
C LYS A 359 -1.79 -19.90 -20.46
N GLY A 360 -0.73 -20.49 -21.03
CA GLY A 360 -0.54 -21.94 -21.06
C GLY A 360 -0.40 -22.53 -19.66
N TRP A 361 0.34 -21.86 -18.78
CA TRP A 361 0.46 -22.26 -17.38
C TRP A 361 -0.88 -22.19 -16.65
N ALA A 362 -1.59 -21.06 -16.73
CA ALA A 362 -2.89 -20.88 -16.07
C ALA A 362 -3.89 -21.96 -16.51
N THR A 363 -3.91 -22.29 -17.80
CA THR A 363 -4.76 -23.35 -18.36
C THR A 363 -4.40 -24.73 -17.79
N ARG A 364 -3.10 -25.09 -17.76
CA ARG A 364 -2.64 -26.38 -17.22
C ARG A 364 -2.94 -26.55 -15.74
N HIS A 365 -2.82 -25.47 -14.97
CA HIS A 365 -3.01 -25.47 -13.53
C HIS A 365 -4.44 -25.11 -13.10
N HIS A 366 -5.36 -24.90 -14.05
CA HIS A 366 -6.75 -24.48 -13.78
C HIS A 366 -6.86 -23.21 -12.92
N VAL A 367 -5.92 -22.28 -13.11
CA VAL A 367 -5.89 -21.00 -12.39
C VAL A 367 -6.73 -19.99 -13.16
N PRO A 368 -7.75 -19.36 -12.54
CA PRO A 368 -8.57 -18.35 -13.21
C PRO A 368 -7.73 -17.11 -13.55
N VAL A 369 -8.05 -16.50 -14.69
CA VAL A 369 -7.43 -15.26 -15.18
C VAL A 369 -8.53 -14.22 -15.36
N ASP A 370 -8.45 -13.14 -14.60
CA ASP A 370 -9.43 -12.07 -14.64
C ASP A 370 -8.78 -10.76 -15.13
N ALA A 371 -9.60 -9.87 -15.69
CA ALA A 371 -9.20 -8.51 -15.97
C ALA A 371 -9.64 -7.59 -14.82
N ILE A 372 -8.75 -6.69 -14.38
CA ILE A 372 -9.07 -5.72 -13.32
C ILE A 372 -9.97 -4.58 -13.86
N HIS A 373 -9.89 -4.25 -15.16
CA HIS A 373 -10.65 -3.15 -15.79
C HIS A 373 -11.74 -3.66 -16.76
N ALA A 374 -12.71 -4.40 -16.24
CA ALA A 374 -13.86 -4.86 -17.03
C ALA A 374 -14.82 -3.70 -17.39
N GLY A 375 -14.39 -2.74 -18.21
CA GLY A 375 -15.23 -1.70 -18.79
C GLY A 375 -14.57 -0.31 -18.95
N GLY A 376 -14.16 0.02 -20.18
CA GLY A 376 -13.86 1.40 -20.62
C GLY A 376 -12.56 2.05 -20.13
N ASN A 377 -12.38 3.34 -20.45
CA ASN A 377 -11.27 4.22 -20.02
C ASN A 377 -11.36 4.60 -18.52
N SER A 378 -11.80 3.68 -17.67
CA SER A 378 -11.98 3.97 -16.24
C SER A 378 -10.60 4.12 -15.57
N PRO A 379 -10.39 5.14 -14.72
CA PRO A 379 -9.11 5.34 -14.02
C PRO A 379 -8.68 4.10 -13.23
N GLY A 380 -7.38 3.86 -13.11
CA GLY A 380 -6.85 2.61 -12.53
C GLY A 380 -7.43 2.22 -11.16
N PHE A 381 -7.69 3.19 -10.27
CA PHE A 381 -8.28 2.93 -8.95
C PHE A 381 -9.77 2.58 -8.98
N ASP A 382 -10.52 3.06 -9.97
CA ASP A 382 -11.94 2.70 -10.14
C ASP A 382 -12.06 1.19 -10.42
N GLY A 383 -11.29 0.70 -11.39
CA GLY A 383 -11.27 -0.71 -11.77
C GLY A 383 -10.79 -1.61 -10.62
N ALA A 384 -9.68 -1.24 -9.98
CA ALA A 384 -9.14 -1.99 -8.85
C ALA A 384 -10.12 -2.11 -7.67
N LEU A 385 -10.83 -1.04 -7.32
CA LEU A 385 -11.82 -1.06 -6.24
C LEU A 385 -13.08 -1.87 -6.60
N GLN A 386 -13.54 -1.80 -7.85
CA GLN A 386 -14.65 -2.63 -8.34
C GLN A 386 -14.26 -4.11 -8.35
N TYR A 387 -13.05 -4.42 -8.81
CA TYR A 387 -12.51 -5.77 -8.81
C TYR A 387 -12.37 -6.32 -7.38
N LEU A 388 -11.84 -5.51 -6.44
CA LEU A 388 -11.80 -5.85 -5.01
C LEU A 388 -13.22 -6.10 -4.45
N ALA A 389 -14.19 -5.26 -4.78
CA ALA A 389 -15.57 -5.42 -4.29
C ALA A 389 -16.21 -6.73 -4.76
N SER A 390 -15.98 -7.11 -6.02
CA SER A 390 -16.53 -8.35 -6.60
C SER A 390 -15.94 -9.63 -5.99
N HIS A 391 -14.73 -9.56 -5.42
CA HIS A 391 -14.01 -10.73 -4.87
C HIS A 391 -13.93 -10.77 -3.34
N SER A 392 -14.02 -9.62 -2.68
CA SER A 392 -13.77 -9.47 -1.24
C SER A 392 -14.84 -8.63 -0.53
N GLY A 393 -15.95 -8.37 -1.22
CA GLY A 393 -17.11 -7.70 -0.68
C GLY A 393 -17.04 -6.18 -0.72
N ARG A 394 -18.22 -5.56 -0.82
CA ARG A 394 -18.37 -4.09 -0.92
C ARG A 394 -17.77 -3.36 0.28
N ALA A 395 -17.95 -3.87 1.49
CA ALA A 395 -17.47 -3.21 2.71
C ALA A 395 -15.94 -3.10 2.73
N THR A 396 -15.24 -4.16 2.34
CA THR A 396 -13.78 -4.18 2.19
C THR A 396 -13.31 -3.13 1.18
N ALA A 397 -13.96 -3.03 0.03
CA ALA A 397 -13.60 -2.05 -1.01
C ALA A 397 -13.87 -0.59 -0.57
N VAL A 398 -14.98 -0.31 0.12
CA VAL A 398 -15.27 1.03 0.67
C VAL A 398 -14.22 1.43 1.72
N SER A 399 -13.85 0.51 2.60
CA SER A 399 -12.80 0.76 3.60
C SER A 399 -11.44 0.93 2.93
N ALA A 400 -11.11 0.15 1.90
CA ALA A 400 -9.88 0.32 1.13
C ALA A 400 -9.83 1.71 0.49
N ALA A 401 -10.89 2.14 -0.21
CA ALA A 401 -11.00 3.46 -0.82
C ALA A 401 -10.80 4.58 0.22
N LYS A 402 -11.38 4.44 1.41
CA LYS A 402 -11.18 5.36 2.54
C LYS A 402 -9.72 5.38 3.03
N MET A 403 -9.08 4.21 3.14
CA MET A 403 -7.67 4.13 3.56
C MET A 403 -6.75 4.85 2.56
N ILE A 404 -7.04 4.81 1.27
CA ILE A 404 -6.19 5.45 0.24
C ILE A 404 -6.65 6.88 -0.11
N ASP A 405 -7.59 7.45 0.66
CA ASP A 405 -8.23 8.75 0.43
C ASP A 405 -8.82 8.93 -0.99
N TYR A 406 -9.27 7.83 -1.62
CA TYR A 406 -9.83 7.85 -2.96
C TYR A 406 -11.35 8.14 -2.94
N PRO A 407 -11.83 9.13 -3.73
CA PRO A 407 -13.26 9.37 -3.89
C PRO A 407 -13.92 8.14 -4.51
N SER A 408 -14.88 7.52 -3.83
CA SER A 408 -15.57 6.31 -4.31
C SER A 408 -17.07 6.48 -4.48
N ALA A 409 -17.61 7.69 -4.28
CA ALA A 409 -19.04 7.96 -4.34
C ALA A 409 -19.65 7.69 -5.73
N HIS A 410 -18.86 7.81 -6.80
CA HIS A 410 -19.28 7.52 -8.18
C HIS A 410 -19.22 6.02 -8.53
N LEU A 411 -18.61 5.18 -7.68
CA LEU A 411 -18.38 3.78 -7.98
C LEU A 411 -19.59 2.90 -7.68
N ARG A 412 -19.94 2.06 -8.65
CA ARG A 412 -20.85 0.93 -8.45
C ARG A 412 -20.08 -0.30 -7.97
N LEU A 413 -19.86 -0.38 -6.66
CA LEU A 413 -19.23 -1.53 -6.02
C LEU A 413 -20.26 -2.65 -5.83
N VAL A 414 -20.27 -3.61 -6.77
CA VAL A 414 -21.13 -4.81 -6.76
C VAL A 414 -20.43 -5.91 -5.98
N ASP A 415 -21.18 -6.57 -5.10
CA ASP A 415 -20.74 -7.76 -4.39
C ASP A 415 -21.31 -9.00 -5.10
N THR A 416 -20.44 -9.76 -5.77
CA THR A 416 -20.82 -10.94 -6.57
C THR A 416 -20.64 -12.26 -5.82
N GLY A 417 -20.11 -12.25 -4.59
CA GLY A 417 -19.82 -13.46 -3.84
C GLY A 417 -19.82 -13.22 -2.34
N GLY A 418 -20.63 -13.99 -1.61
CA GLY A 418 -20.61 -13.94 -0.14
C GLY A 418 -19.26 -14.39 0.39
N GLU A 419 -18.51 -13.49 1.02
CA GLU A 419 -17.23 -13.80 1.66
C GLU A 419 -17.45 -14.80 2.82
N VAL A 420 -17.16 -16.08 2.58
CA VAL A 420 -17.37 -17.15 3.59
C VAL A 420 -16.17 -17.29 4.53
N ARG A 421 -14.98 -16.83 4.08
CA ARG A 421 -13.70 -17.03 4.78
C ARG A 421 -13.67 -16.39 6.16
N LEU A 422 -13.96 -15.08 6.26
CA LEU A 422 -13.91 -14.36 7.53
C LEU A 422 -14.92 -14.91 8.55
N PRO A 423 -16.21 -15.12 8.22
CA PRO A 423 -17.16 -15.75 9.13
C PRO A 423 -16.69 -17.11 9.66
N LEU A 424 -16.13 -17.97 8.80
CA LEU A 424 -15.61 -19.26 9.19
C LEU A 424 -14.42 -19.16 10.16
N LEU A 425 -13.46 -18.27 9.88
CA LEU A 425 -12.28 -18.09 10.74
C LEU A 425 -12.64 -17.47 12.09
N VAL A 426 -13.61 -16.55 12.11
CA VAL A 426 -14.16 -16.01 13.36
C VAL A 426 -14.84 -17.12 14.17
N ALA A 427 -15.67 -17.96 13.53
CA ALA A 427 -16.31 -19.10 14.19
C ALA A 427 -15.28 -20.11 14.73
N LEU A 428 -14.23 -20.40 13.96
CA LEU A 428 -13.13 -21.28 14.38
C LEU A 428 -12.37 -20.69 15.59
N GLY A 429 -12.04 -19.40 15.56
CA GLY A 429 -11.40 -18.71 16.67
C GLY A 429 -12.24 -18.76 17.95
N LEU A 430 -13.56 -18.56 17.83
CA LEU A 430 -14.49 -18.69 18.95
C LEU A 430 -14.58 -20.14 19.46
N ALA A 431 -14.60 -21.13 18.57
CA ALA A 431 -14.58 -22.55 18.94
C ALA A 431 -13.30 -22.93 19.70
N LEU A 432 -12.13 -22.43 19.26
CA LEU A 432 -10.86 -22.62 19.97
C LEU A 432 -10.87 -21.98 21.36
N ALA A 433 -11.36 -20.74 21.47
CA ALA A 433 -11.45 -20.04 22.74
C ALA A 433 -12.40 -20.74 23.73
N THR A 434 -13.55 -21.23 23.25
CA THR A 434 -14.50 -22.00 24.08
C THR A 434 -13.92 -23.35 24.53
N GLY A 435 -13.19 -24.05 23.65
CA GLY A 435 -12.46 -25.27 24.00
C GLY A 435 -11.40 -25.05 25.08
N ALA A 436 -10.59 -23.99 24.93
CA ALA A 436 -9.59 -23.60 25.92
C ALA A 436 -10.22 -23.25 27.28
N ALA A 437 -11.34 -22.53 27.28
CA ALA A 437 -12.10 -22.21 28.48
C ALA A 437 -12.65 -23.46 29.19
N ALA A 438 -13.02 -24.50 28.43
CA ALA A 438 -13.53 -25.76 28.98
C ALA A 438 -12.44 -26.67 29.56
N LEU A 439 -11.18 -26.53 29.13
CA LEU A 439 -10.07 -27.43 29.46
C LEU A 439 -9.88 -27.68 30.98
N PRO A 440 -9.91 -26.67 31.88
CA PRO A 440 -9.77 -26.90 33.32
C PRO A 440 -10.89 -27.77 33.90
N THR A 441 -12.11 -27.70 33.32
CA THR A 441 -13.25 -28.50 33.76
C THR A 441 -13.14 -29.94 33.27
N LEU A 442 -12.66 -30.15 32.05
CA LEU A 442 -12.44 -31.47 31.45
C LEU A 442 -11.32 -32.23 32.16
N LEU A 443 -10.15 -31.60 32.36
CA LEU A 443 -9.02 -32.18 33.09
C LEU A 443 -9.37 -32.59 34.52
N ARG A 444 -10.32 -31.88 35.14
CA ARG A 444 -10.80 -32.23 36.48
C ARG A 444 -11.75 -33.43 36.45
N LYS A 445 -12.64 -33.52 35.46
CA LYS A 445 -13.52 -34.69 35.30
C LYS A 445 -12.69 -35.95 35.10
N THR A 446 -11.68 -35.90 34.22
CA THR A 446 -10.80 -37.04 33.96
C THR A 446 -9.98 -37.45 35.19
N ARG A 447 -9.39 -36.50 35.92
CA ARG A 447 -8.69 -36.81 37.20
C ARG A 447 -9.62 -37.45 38.23
N ARG A 448 -10.86 -36.99 38.37
CA ARG A 448 -11.86 -37.60 39.27
C ARG A 448 -12.24 -39.01 38.87
N SER A 449 -12.42 -39.25 37.58
CA SER A 449 -12.72 -40.59 37.06
C SER A 449 -11.54 -41.56 37.22
N ALA A 450 -10.30 -41.07 37.14
CA ALA A 450 -9.10 -41.88 37.40
C ALA A 450 -8.98 -42.29 38.88
N THR A 451 -9.22 -41.36 39.81
CA THR A 451 -9.20 -41.63 41.27
C THR A 451 -10.36 -42.51 41.78
N LEU A 452 -11.40 -42.74 40.97
CA LEU A 452 -12.53 -43.63 41.30
C LEU A 452 -12.35 -45.04 40.72
N ARG A 453 -11.32 -45.26 39.90
CA ARG A 453 -10.98 -46.57 39.30
C ARG A 453 -9.77 -47.25 39.97
N THR A 454 -9.08 -46.53 40.86
CA THR A 454 -8.08 -47.01 41.81
C THR A 454 -8.74 -47.16 43.17
#